data_AF-A0A7J6MJC5-F1
#
_entry.id   AF-A0A7J6MJC5-F1
#
_cell.length_a   1.000
_cell.length_b   1.000
_cell.length_c   1.000
_cell.angle_alpha   90.00
_cell.angle_beta   90.00
_cell.angle_gamma   90.00
#
_symmetry.space_group_name_H-M   'P 1'
#
loop_
_entity.id
_entity.type
_entity.pdbx_description
1 polymer ?
#
loop_
_entity_poly.entity_id
_entity_poly.type
_entity_poly.pdbx_seq_one_letter_code
_entity_poly.pdbx_strand_id
1 'polypeptide(L)'
;MTESSSHLRFCCFPPSNRPPVPESSSNGSRVIWHGGLPYTIEDGCEHDNYSYVETDVELTPEVNVKVMEQPSRPSIAAVLWPSGRLLARAIVERLVVLPSKGRVIEIGAGVGLPSLAAAKTYPELDVTVTDRPEVLGLISANIKANNLQEHASAEGFDWSSKVHHDKIRAQHWDVVLAADVVYFEEQDPLLYALSAVAEDRPDTLVVLAYRTRTPEDLEYLQERVLSAFNVVDRFTMEEPGSGRSEILSLRWAGIQRPLVYGELRLATLASYRELSPFPPGVGTF
;
A
#
# COMPACT_ATOMS: atom_id res chain seq x y z
N MET A 1 -28.97 -22.04 16.81
CA MET A 1 -27.51 -21.79 16.84
C MET A 1 -27.12 -21.40 15.43
N THR A 2 -26.97 -20.10 15.18
CA THR A 2 -26.55 -19.54 13.90
C THR A 2 -25.72 -18.31 14.23
N GLU A 3 -24.39 -18.44 14.11
CA GLU A 3 -23.47 -17.33 14.27
C GLU A 3 -23.66 -16.33 13.12
N SER A 4 -23.88 -15.07 13.48
CA SER A 4 -23.95 -13.94 12.57
C SER A 4 -22.52 -13.44 12.33
N SER A 5 -21.95 -13.79 11.17
CA SER A 5 -20.71 -13.18 10.67
C SER A 5 -21.04 -11.83 10.03
N SER A 6 -20.76 -10.75 10.75
CA SER A 6 -20.90 -9.38 10.26
C SER A 6 -19.75 -9.08 9.28
N HIS A 7 -20.06 -9.09 8.00
CA HIS A 7 -19.14 -8.71 6.94
C HIS A 7 -19.00 -7.18 6.94
N LEU A 8 -17.84 -6.66 7.35
CA LEU A 8 -17.46 -5.27 7.15
C LEU A 8 -17.27 -5.01 5.66
N ARG A 9 -18.25 -4.35 5.03
CA ARG A 9 -18.11 -3.77 3.68
C ARG A 9 -17.40 -2.43 3.80
N PHE A 10 -16.15 -2.37 3.35
CA PHE A 10 -15.39 -1.13 3.27
C PHE A 10 -15.81 -0.34 2.01
N CYS A 11 -16.61 0.71 2.18
CA CYS A 11 -16.81 1.74 1.16
C CYS A 11 -15.90 2.92 1.49
N CYS A 12 -14.98 3.27 0.59
CA CYS A 12 -14.09 4.43 0.75
C CYS A 12 -14.89 5.73 0.52
N PHE A 13 -14.75 6.70 1.43
CA PHE A 13 -15.33 8.03 1.28
C PHE A 13 -14.24 9.06 0.88
N PRO A 14 -14.58 10.04 0.03
CA PRO A 14 -13.66 11.09 -0.40
C PRO A 14 -13.44 12.18 0.67
N PRO A 15 -12.24 12.80 0.72
CA PRO A 15 -11.77 13.65 1.83
C PRO A 15 -12.49 15.00 2.02
N SER A 16 -13.29 15.46 1.07
CA SER A 16 -14.10 16.68 1.11
C SER A 16 -15.51 16.47 1.70
N ASN A 17 -15.90 15.21 1.93
CA ASN A 17 -17.16 14.81 2.57
C ASN A 17 -16.94 14.17 3.95
N ARG A 18 -15.83 14.46 4.63
CA ARG A 18 -15.65 14.03 6.02
C ARG A 18 -16.73 14.71 6.87
N PRO A 19 -17.63 13.97 7.55
CA PRO A 19 -18.48 14.59 8.55
C PRO A 19 -17.58 15.30 9.57
N PRO A 20 -17.96 16.49 10.07
CA PRO A 20 -17.18 17.16 11.11
C PRO A 20 -16.96 16.17 12.25
N VAL A 21 -15.70 16.04 12.71
CA VAL A 21 -15.37 15.21 13.86
C VAL A 21 -16.22 15.74 15.01
N PRO A 22 -17.11 14.93 15.61
CA PRO A 22 -17.86 15.39 16.77
C PRO A 22 -16.84 15.77 17.85
N GLU A 23 -16.91 17.01 18.36
CA GLU A 23 -16.13 17.40 19.52
C GLU A 23 -16.40 16.41 20.65
N SER A 24 -15.35 15.68 21.06
CA SER A 24 -15.29 14.76 22.19
C SER A 24 -16.58 13.97 22.48
N SER A 25 -16.63 12.71 22.05
CA SER A 25 -17.64 11.80 22.59
C SER A 25 -17.37 11.60 24.09
N SER A 26 -18.42 11.65 24.90
CA SER A 26 -18.40 11.52 26.37
C SER A 26 -17.89 10.16 26.90
N ASN A 27 -17.28 9.34 26.04
CA ASN A 27 -16.91 7.95 26.29
C ASN A 27 -15.40 7.67 26.12
N GLY A 28 -14.55 8.71 26.12
CA GLY A 28 -13.10 8.53 26.10
C GLY A 28 -12.59 7.83 24.83
N SER A 29 -13.22 8.10 23.68
CA SER A 29 -12.72 7.65 22.38
C SER A 29 -12.89 8.76 21.34
N ARG A 30 -11.93 8.83 20.41
CA ARG A 30 -11.88 9.80 19.31
C ARG A 30 -11.71 9.09 17.97
N VAL A 31 -12.28 9.67 16.92
CA VAL A 31 -12.10 9.18 15.55
C VAL A 31 -10.93 9.91 14.90
N ILE A 32 -9.97 9.16 14.35
CA ILE A 32 -8.86 9.68 13.56
C ILE A 32 -8.94 9.16 12.13
N TRP A 33 -8.37 9.92 11.20
CA TRP A 33 -8.22 9.49 9.81
C TRP A 33 -6.78 9.08 9.57
N HIS A 34 -6.55 7.87 9.07
CA HIS A 34 -5.21 7.41 8.73
C HIS A 34 -5.27 6.57 7.45
N GLY A 35 -4.60 7.01 6.37
CA GLY A 35 -4.59 6.29 5.08
C GLY A 35 -5.98 6.12 4.45
N GLY A 36 -6.79 7.17 4.41
CA GLY A 36 -8.10 7.16 3.75
C GLY A 36 -9.24 6.58 4.57
N LEU A 37 -8.93 5.98 5.73
CA LEU A 37 -9.91 5.25 6.53
C LEU A 37 -10.10 5.88 7.92
N PRO A 38 -11.36 5.93 8.41
CA PRO A 38 -11.65 6.36 9.77
C PRO A 38 -11.35 5.21 10.75
N TYR A 39 -10.67 5.55 11.84
CA TYR A 39 -10.39 4.66 12.96
C TYR A 39 -10.91 5.26 14.25
N THR A 40 -11.55 4.44 15.07
CA THR A 40 -11.89 4.81 16.45
C THR A 40 -10.74 4.40 17.36
N ILE A 41 -10.21 5.34 18.13
CA ILE A 41 -9.17 5.09 19.13
C ILE A 41 -9.69 5.47 20.51
N GLU A 42 -9.42 4.64 21.51
CA GLU A 42 -9.70 4.96 22.91
C GLU A 42 -8.62 5.91 23.45
N ASP A 43 -9.05 6.90 24.23
CA ASP A 43 -8.17 7.86 24.89
C ASP A 43 -7.37 7.14 25.97
N GLY A 44 -6.03 7.20 25.87
CA GLY A 44 -5.11 6.55 26.82
C GLY A 44 -4.54 5.20 26.37
N CYS A 45 -4.85 4.70 25.16
CA CYS A 45 -4.13 3.56 24.60
C CYS A 45 -2.66 3.91 24.34
N GLU A 46 -1.76 3.38 25.16
CA GLU A 46 -0.33 3.37 24.88
C GLU A 46 -0.05 2.66 23.55
N HIS A 47 0.75 3.28 22.68
CA HIS A 47 0.89 2.96 21.25
C HIS A 47 1.58 1.62 20.91
N ASP A 48 1.88 0.78 21.91
CA ASP A 48 2.80 -0.36 21.77
C ASP A 48 2.23 -1.74 22.15
N ASN A 49 0.97 -1.86 22.59
CA ASN A 49 0.36 -3.15 23.01
C ASN A 49 -0.74 -3.66 22.05
N TYR A 50 -0.60 -3.44 20.74
CA TYR A 50 -1.54 -4.01 19.76
C TYR A 50 -1.32 -5.52 19.61
N SER A 51 -2.38 -6.31 19.84
CA SER A 51 -2.36 -7.77 19.67
C SER A 51 -2.06 -8.15 18.22
N TYR A 52 -1.15 -9.11 18.04
CA TYR A 52 -0.95 -9.74 16.74
C TYR A 52 -2.01 -10.79 16.46
N VAL A 53 -2.45 -10.87 15.21
CA VAL A 53 -3.21 -11.98 14.65
C VAL A 53 -2.31 -12.67 13.63
N GLU A 54 -2.00 -13.95 13.86
CA GLU A 54 -1.24 -14.76 12.91
C GLU A 54 -2.18 -15.40 11.89
N THR A 55 -1.87 -15.23 10.61
CA THR A 55 -2.55 -15.87 9.49
C THR A 55 -1.52 -16.64 8.66
N ASP A 56 -1.73 -17.94 8.47
CA ASP A 56 -1.00 -18.73 7.47
C ASP A 56 -1.58 -18.44 6.08
N VAL A 57 -0.87 -17.67 5.27
CA VAL A 57 -1.25 -17.34 3.91
C VAL A 57 -0.74 -18.41 2.95
N GLU A 58 -1.63 -19.31 2.56
CA GLU A 58 -1.37 -20.27 1.48
C GLU A 58 -1.37 -19.55 0.13
N LEU A 59 -0.20 -19.46 -0.52
CA LEU A 59 -0.05 -18.89 -1.85
C LEU A 59 -0.14 -19.98 -2.93
N THR A 60 0.49 -21.13 -2.68
CA THR A 60 0.33 -22.40 -3.40
C THR A 60 0.38 -23.55 -2.38
N PRO A 61 0.03 -24.80 -2.78
CA PRO A 61 0.15 -25.95 -1.88
C PRO A 61 1.56 -26.15 -1.29
N GLU A 62 2.60 -25.70 -1.99
CA GLU A 62 4.00 -25.83 -1.58
C GLU A 62 4.55 -24.58 -0.85
N VAL A 63 3.90 -23.42 -0.98
CA VAL A 63 4.40 -22.15 -0.44
C VAL A 63 3.35 -21.50 0.44
N ASN A 64 3.65 -21.52 1.73
CA ASN A 64 2.90 -20.82 2.77
C ASN A 64 3.76 -19.73 3.41
N VAL A 65 3.15 -18.59 3.71
CA VAL A 65 3.77 -17.46 4.39
C VAL A 65 3.00 -17.15 5.66
N LYS A 66 3.70 -17.16 6.80
CA LYS A 66 3.16 -16.69 8.07
C LYS A 66 3.10 -15.17 8.07
N VAL A 67 1.92 -14.59 8.26
CA VAL A 67 1.73 -13.14 8.32
C VAL A 67 1.10 -12.78 9.65
N MET A 68 1.81 -11.98 10.43
CA MET A 68 1.27 -11.29 11.59
C MET A 68 0.62 -9.98 11.12
N GLU A 69 -0.58 -9.72 11.61
CA GLU A 69 -1.35 -8.49 11.42
C GLU A 69 -1.65 -7.86 12.78
N GLN A 70 -1.86 -6.54 12.83
CA GLN A 70 -2.31 -5.83 14.03
C GLN A 70 -3.61 -5.07 13.72
N PRO A 71 -4.74 -5.77 13.51
CA PRO A 71 -5.98 -5.13 13.05
C PRO A 71 -6.57 -4.12 14.04
N SER A 72 -6.17 -4.19 15.31
CA SER A 72 -6.53 -3.20 16.35
C SER A 72 -5.68 -1.92 16.30
N ARG A 73 -4.56 -1.93 15.56
CA ARG A 73 -3.75 -0.74 15.32
C ARG A 73 -4.45 0.14 14.30
N PRO A 74 -4.62 1.45 14.56
CA PRO A 74 -5.28 2.37 13.64
C PRO A 74 -4.34 2.78 12.50
N SER A 75 -3.89 1.80 11.72
CA SER A 75 -2.96 1.97 10.62
C SER A 75 -3.32 1.01 9.49
N ILE A 76 -3.43 1.54 8.27
CA ILE A 76 -3.64 0.72 7.07
C ILE A 76 -2.48 -0.25 6.82
N ALA A 77 -1.27 0.08 7.29
CA ALA A 77 -0.10 -0.78 7.15
C ALA A 77 -0.13 -2.02 8.06
N ALA A 78 -1.09 -2.09 8.99
CA ALA A 78 -1.18 -3.13 10.00
C ALA A 78 -1.88 -4.42 9.52
N VAL A 79 -2.47 -4.42 8.31
CA VAL A 79 -3.27 -5.52 7.77
C VAL A 79 -2.86 -5.86 6.34
N LEU A 80 -3.17 -7.08 5.91
CA LEU A 80 -2.91 -7.55 4.56
C LEU A 80 -3.99 -7.04 3.59
N TRP A 81 -3.54 -6.36 2.53
CA TRP A 81 -4.43 -5.87 1.48
C TRP A 81 -4.51 -6.80 0.25
N PRO A 82 -5.62 -6.73 -0.53
CA PRO A 82 -5.86 -7.64 -1.66
C PRO A 82 -4.74 -7.67 -2.72
N SER A 83 -4.20 -6.51 -3.12
CA SER A 83 -3.16 -6.46 -4.16
C SER A 83 -1.83 -7.03 -3.66
N GLY A 84 -1.57 -6.97 -2.34
CA GLY A 84 -0.42 -7.62 -1.73
C GLY A 84 -0.50 -9.15 -1.84
N ARG A 85 -1.69 -9.72 -1.60
CA ARG A 85 -1.94 -11.16 -1.81
C ARG A 85 -1.85 -11.54 -3.28
N LEU A 86 -2.42 -10.74 -4.17
CA LEU A 86 -2.36 -10.95 -5.62
C LEU A 86 -0.91 -10.98 -6.11
N LEU A 87 -0.10 -9.99 -5.74
CA LEU A 87 1.29 -9.90 -6.16
C LEU A 87 2.12 -11.07 -5.61
N ALA A 88 1.98 -11.39 -4.33
CA ALA A 88 2.68 -12.50 -3.70
C ALA A 88 2.38 -13.84 -4.39
N ARG A 89 1.10 -14.10 -4.71
CA ARG A 89 0.70 -15.29 -5.45
C ARG A 89 1.30 -15.31 -6.86
N ALA A 90 1.24 -14.19 -7.57
CA ALA A 90 1.79 -14.08 -8.92
C ALA A 90 3.31 -14.31 -8.97
N ILE A 91 4.04 -13.90 -7.93
CA ILE A 91 5.48 -14.18 -7.77
C ILE A 91 5.71 -15.69 -7.60
N VAL A 92 4.99 -16.35 -6.68
CA VAL A 92 5.18 -17.79 -6.41
C VAL A 92 4.76 -18.65 -7.62
N GLU A 93 3.66 -18.30 -8.27
CA GLU A 93 3.16 -18.98 -9.47
C GLU A 93 3.99 -18.64 -10.74
N ARG A 94 5.00 -17.77 -10.62
CA ARG A 94 5.85 -17.30 -11.72
C ARG A 94 5.07 -16.62 -12.86
N LEU A 95 3.91 -16.05 -12.55
CA LEU A 95 3.21 -15.11 -13.44
C LEU A 95 3.98 -13.78 -13.53
N VAL A 96 4.64 -13.41 -12.43
CA VAL A 96 5.68 -12.38 -12.40
C VAL A 96 7.01 -13.08 -12.16
N VAL A 97 7.91 -13.03 -13.13
CA VAL A 97 9.23 -13.66 -13.03
C VAL A 97 10.25 -12.66 -12.53
N LEU A 98 10.76 -12.88 -11.32
CA LEU A 98 11.88 -12.12 -10.74
C LEU A 98 13.23 -12.71 -11.19
N PRO A 99 14.33 -11.94 -11.17
CA PRO A 99 15.66 -12.49 -11.41
C PRO A 99 16.00 -13.52 -10.33
N SER A 100 16.82 -14.51 -10.68
CA SER A 100 17.20 -15.57 -9.74
C SER A 100 18.04 -15.08 -8.57
N LYS A 101 18.78 -13.97 -8.77
CA LYS A 101 19.62 -13.28 -7.79
C LYS A 101 19.56 -11.77 -8.04
N GLY A 102 19.79 -10.98 -7.00
CA GLY A 102 19.76 -9.52 -7.10
C GLY A 102 19.16 -8.87 -5.86
N ARG A 103 18.93 -7.57 -5.94
CA ARG A 103 18.39 -6.76 -4.84
C ARG A 103 16.96 -6.35 -5.16
N VAL A 104 16.06 -6.65 -4.22
CA VAL A 104 14.65 -6.29 -4.31
C VAL A 104 14.33 -5.29 -3.22
N ILE A 105 13.56 -4.27 -3.54
CA ILE A 105 12.97 -3.37 -2.56
C ILE A 105 11.45 -3.42 -2.67
N GLU A 106 10.73 -3.53 -1.57
CA GLU A 106 9.29 -3.28 -1.55
C GLU A 106 9.00 -1.92 -0.93
N ILE A 107 8.22 -1.10 -1.62
CA ILE A 107 7.79 0.23 -1.18
C ILE A 107 6.37 0.13 -0.60
N GLY A 108 6.16 0.60 0.63
CA GLY A 108 4.85 0.58 1.28
C GLY A 108 4.38 -0.84 1.60
N ALA A 109 5.27 -1.63 2.18
CA ALA A 109 5.09 -3.06 2.34
C ALA A 109 3.96 -3.45 3.31
N GLY A 110 3.63 -2.61 4.30
CA GLY A 110 2.74 -2.96 5.39
C GLY A 110 3.19 -4.24 6.12
N VAL A 111 2.45 -5.33 5.92
CA VAL A 111 2.78 -6.65 6.46
C VAL A 111 3.92 -7.37 5.69
N GLY A 112 4.26 -6.92 4.47
CA GLY A 112 5.39 -7.41 3.69
C GLY A 112 5.18 -8.71 2.91
N LEU A 113 3.93 -9.14 2.68
CA LEU A 113 3.66 -10.43 2.04
C LEU A 113 4.34 -10.62 0.66
N PRO A 114 4.34 -9.65 -0.27
CA PRO A 114 5.06 -9.77 -1.54
C PRO A 114 6.57 -10.01 -1.37
N SER A 115 7.23 -9.26 -0.49
CA SER A 115 8.65 -9.47 -0.18
C SER A 115 8.95 -10.84 0.42
N LEU A 116 8.12 -11.29 1.36
CA LEU A 116 8.30 -12.59 2.00
C LEU A 116 8.10 -13.73 0.99
N ALA A 117 7.15 -13.59 0.08
CA ALA A 117 6.96 -14.51 -1.03
C ALA A 117 8.18 -14.53 -1.96
N ALA A 118 8.68 -13.35 -2.36
CA ALA A 118 9.88 -13.24 -3.19
C ALA A 118 11.10 -13.91 -2.55
N ALA A 119 11.37 -13.64 -1.26
CA ALA A 119 12.50 -14.22 -0.54
C ALA A 119 12.39 -15.76 -0.39
N LYS A 120 11.18 -16.30 -0.23
CA LYS A 120 10.95 -17.76 -0.20
C LYS A 120 11.12 -18.41 -1.56
N THR A 121 10.66 -17.76 -2.63
CA THR A 121 10.69 -18.31 -3.99
C THR A 121 12.08 -18.20 -4.62
N TYR A 122 12.85 -17.18 -4.26
CA TYR A 122 14.16 -16.88 -4.84
C TYR A 122 15.21 -16.64 -3.73
N PRO A 123 15.87 -17.70 -3.23
CA PRO A 123 16.79 -17.62 -2.09
C PRO A 123 18.06 -16.79 -2.32
N GLU A 124 18.43 -16.48 -3.57
CA GLU A 124 19.58 -15.59 -3.85
C GLU A 124 19.20 -14.11 -3.98
N LEU A 125 17.94 -13.75 -3.66
CA LEU A 125 17.54 -12.35 -3.55
C LEU A 125 17.90 -11.78 -2.18
N ASP A 126 18.42 -10.55 -2.20
CA ASP A 126 18.54 -9.67 -1.05
C ASP A 126 17.34 -8.72 -1.04
N VAL A 127 16.38 -8.99 -0.15
CA VAL A 127 15.08 -8.30 -0.11
C VAL A 127 15.07 -7.24 0.99
N THR A 128 14.86 -5.99 0.61
CA THR A 128 14.68 -4.87 1.54
C THR A 128 13.21 -4.49 1.59
N VAL A 129 12.56 -4.76 2.72
CA VAL A 129 11.14 -4.51 2.93
C VAL A 129 10.99 -3.14 3.57
N THR A 130 10.35 -2.18 2.88
CA THR A 130 10.29 -0.79 3.34
C THR A 130 8.88 -0.28 3.58
N ASP A 131 8.75 0.49 4.65
CA ASP A 131 7.58 1.26 5.00
C ASP A 131 8.02 2.36 5.98
N ARG A 132 7.09 3.14 6.54
CA ARG A 132 7.40 4.17 7.52
C ARG A 132 8.00 3.54 8.80
N PRO A 133 8.85 4.26 9.55
CA PRO A 133 9.57 3.72 10.71
C PRO A 133 8.68 3.01 11.74
N GLU A 134 7.46 3.49 11.94
CA GLU A 134 6.48 2.92 12.88
C GLU A 134 5.90 1.55 12.47
N VAL A 135 6.19 1.07 11.26
CA VAL A 135 5.73 -0.23 10.72
C VAL A 135 6.85 -1.28 10.80
N LEU A 136 8.11 -0.87 10.98
CA LEU A 136 9.28 -1.76 10.92
C LEU A 136 9.25 -2.90 11.94
N GLY A 137 8.62 -2.70 13.10
CA GLY A 137 8.43 -3.75 14.11
C GLY A 137 7.57 -4.91 13.57
N LEU A 138 6.48 -4.59 12.86
CA LEU A 138 5.60 -5.57 12.22
C LEU A 138 6.33 -6.32 11.10
N ILE A 139 7.02 -5.59 10.23
CA ILE A 139 7.81 -6.17 9.14
C ILE A 139 8.87 -7.13 9.68
N SER A 140 9.62 -6.71 10.71
CA SER A 140 10.67 -7.54 11.33
C SER A 140 10.09 -8.80 11.97
N ALA A 141 8.91 -8.70 12.60
CA ALA A 141 8.21 -9.86 13.14
C ALA A 141 7.82 -10.85 12.04
N ASN A 142 7.34 -10.36 10.89
CA ASN A 142 6.96 -11.21 9.76
C ASN A 142 8.15 -11.86 9.05
N ILE A 143 9.27 -11.15 8.90
CA ILE A 143 10.53 -11.72 8.41
C ILE A 143 10.97 -12.87 9.33
N LYS A 144 10.97 -12.64 10.65
CA LYS A 144 11.35 -13.64 11.65
C LYS A 144 10.41 -14.84 11.69
N ALA A 145 9.10 -14.64 11.60
CA ALA A 145 8.10 -15.71 11.59
C ALA A 145 8.30 -16.70 10.43
N ASN A 146 8.98 -16.27 9.37
CA ASN A 146 9.27 -17.07 8.19
C ASN A 146 10.72 -17.54 8.09
N ASN A 147 11.57 -17.25 9.08
CA ASN A 147 13.01 -17.56 9.07
C ASN A 147 13.77 -16.94 7.88
N LEU A 148 13.43 -15.70 7.50
CA LEU A 148 13.98 -15.02 6.32
C LEU A 148 15.07 -13.99 6.65
N GLN A 149 15.59 -13.94 7.88
CA GLN A 149 16.55 -12.91 8.31
C GLN A 149 17.87 -12.91 7.51
N GLU A 150 18.21 -14.00 6.83
CA GLU A 150 19.40 -14.08 5.97
C GLU A 150 19.16 -13.52 4.56
N HIS A 151 17.89 -13.37 4.15
CA HIS A 151 17.48 -13.00 2.79
C HIS A 151 16.64 -11.73 2.74
N ALA A 152 16.10 -11.29 3.88
CA ALA A 152 15.21 -10.15 3.99
C ALA A 152 15.55 -9.28 5.21
N SER A 153 15.48 -7.96 5.01
CA SER A 153 15.69 -6.96 6.06
C SER A 153 14.61 -5.88 6.01
N ALA A 154 14.34 -5.25 7.17
CA ALA A 154 13.39 -4.15 7.28
C ALA A 154 14.14 -2.80 7.27
N GLU A 155 13.70 -1.85 6.44
CA GLU A 155 14.29 -0.51 6.36
C GLU A 155 13.22 0.58 6.29
N GLY A 156 13.44 1.69 7.01
CA GLY A 156 12.51 2.83 7.01
C GLY A 156 12.55 3.61 5.70
N PHE A 157 11.39 3.78 5.06
CA PHE A 157 11.18 4.64 3.91
C PHE A 157 9.87 5.42 4.01
N ASP A 158 9.91 6.51 4.78
CA ASP A 158 8.92 7.59 4.70
C ASP A 158 9.08 8.37 3.38
N TRP A 159 8.06 8.32 2.52
CA TRP A 159 8.04 8.95 1.20
C TRP A 159 8.08 10.48 1.25
N SER A 160 7.81 11.08 2.40
CA SER A 160 7.94 12.53 2.62
C SER A 160 9.34 12.96 3.07
N SER A 161 10.21 12.01 3.44
CA SER A 161 11.53 12.28 4.03
C SER A 161 12.63 12.30 2.97
N LYS A 162 13.16 13.49 2.67
CA LYS A 162 14.33 13.64 1.77
C LYS A 162 15.52 12.76 2.17
N VAL A 163 15.77 12.60 3.47
CA VAL A 163 16.89 11.79 3.97
C VAL A 163 16.70 10.32 3.57
N HIS A 164 15.47 9.80 3.63
CA HIS A 164 15.19 8.44 3.18
C HIS A 164 15.34 8.32 1.66
N HIS A 165 14.84 9.28 0.88
CA HIS A 165 15.05 9.32 -0.57
C HIS A 165 16.53 9.27 -0.94
N ASP A 166 17.36 10.11 -0.32
CA ASP A 166 18.80 10.15 -0.58
C ASP A 166 19.46 8.79 -0.26
N LYS A 167 19.05 8.15 0.84
CA LYS A 167 19.56 6.82 1.25
C LYS A 167 19.16 5.72 0.27
N ILE A 168 17.89 5.67 -0.14
CA ILE A 168 17.38 4.68 -1.09
C ILE A 168 17.99 4.88 -2.47
N ARG A 169 18.15 6.13 -2.91
CA ARG A 169 18.76 6.51 -4.19
C ARG A 169 20.27 6.23 -4.25
N ALA A 170 20.96 6.17 -3.10
CA ALA A 170 22.36 5.77 -3.06
C ALA A 170 22.58 4.26 -3.30
N GLN A 171 21.50 3.48 -3.34
CA GLN A 171 21.53 2.04 -3.51
C GLN A 171 21.12 1.60 -4.94
N HIS A 172 21.43 0.36 -5.29
CA HIS A 172 20.98 -0.29 -6.53
C HIS A 172 19.87 -1.31 -6.24
N TRP A 173 18.85 -1.34 -7.10
CA TRP A 173 17.69 -2.23 -7.00
C TRP A 173 17.42 -2.85 -8.37
N ASP A 174 17.41 -4.18 -8.45
CA ASP A 174 17.05 -4.90 -9.67
C ASP A 174 15.52 -4.94 -9.84
N VAL A 175 14.80 -5.09 -8.73
CA VAL A 175 13.33 -5.13 -8.70
C VAL A 175 12.79 -4.22 -7.61
N VAL A 176 11.71 -3.54 -7.93
CA VAL A 176 10.87 -2.80 -6.98
C VAL A 176 9.51 -3.47 -6.94
N LEU A 177 9.03 -3.85 -5.76
CA LEU A 177 7.68 -4.33 -5.54
C LEU A 177 6.84 -3.21 -4.91
N ALA A 178 5.59 -3.09 -5.33
CA ALA A 178 4.64 -2.14 -4.77
C ALA A 178 3.23 -2.71 -4.88
N ALA A 179 2.48 -2.75 -3.78
CA ALA A 179 1.12 -3.29 -3.78
C ALA A 179 0.17 -2.42 -2.94
N ASP A 180 -0.97 -2.03 -3.51
CA ASP A 180 -1.97 -1.16 -2.86
C ASP A 180 -1.41 0.19 -2.34
N VAL A 181 -0.34 0.69 -2.97
CA VAL A 181 0.29 1.97 -2.62
C VAL A 181 -0.32 3.19 -3.32
N VAL A 182 -1.15 2.97 -4.35
CA VAL A 182 -1.83 4.04 -5.06
C VAL A 182 -3.14 4.37 -4.35
N TYR A 183 -3.14 5.45 -3.56
CA TYR A 183 -4.32 5.98 -2.88
C TYR A 183 -4.17 7.48 -2.62
N PHE A 184 -5.30 8.18 -2.52
CA PHE A 184 -5.40 9.64 -2.51
C PHE A 184 -4.40 10.41 -1.63
N GLU A 185 -4.15 10.02 -0.38
CA GLU A 185 -3.29 10.82 0.51
C GLU A 185 -1.82 10.87 0.11
N GLU A 186 -1.33 9.82 -0.55
CA GLU A 186 0.10 9.63 -0.79
C GLU A 186 0.47 9.62 -2.28
N GLN A 187 -0.42 10.15 -3.12
CA GLN A 187 -0.24 10.19 -4.58
C GLN A 187 1.10 10.81 -4.98
N ASP A 188 1.35 12.12 -4.75
CA ASP A 188 2.64 12.71 -5.14
C ASP A 188 3.84 12.09 -4.42
N PRO A 189 3.83 11.87 -3.09
CA PRO A 189 4.91 11.16 -2.38
C PRO A 189 5.27 9.79 -2.98
N LEU A 190 4.28 9.02 -3.43
CA LEU A 190 4.52 7.74 -4.10
C LEU A 190 5.35 7.89 -5.38
N LEU A 191 5.03 8.86 -6.24
CA LEU A 191 5.79 9.04 -7.49
C LEU A 191 7.23 9.48 -7.21
N TYR A 192 7.46 10.30 -6.18
CA TYR A 192 8.82 10.57 -5.71
C TYR A 192 9.49 9.29 -5.22
N ALA A 193 8.80 8.43 -4.45
CA ALA A 193 9.38 7.21 -3.93
C ALA A 193 9.76 6.22 -5.05
N LEU A 194 8.88 6.05 -6.03
CA LEU A 194 9.13 5.27 -7.24
C LEU A 194 10.30 5.85 -8.06
N SER A 195 10.42 7.18 -8.15
CA SER A 195 11.57 7.80 -8.80
C SER A 195 12.88 7.53 -8.07
N ALA A 196 12.88 7.51 -6.73
CA ALA A 196 14.11 7.29 -5.96
C ALA A 196 14.75 5.92 -6.20
N VAL A 197 13.95 4.92 -6.56
CA VAL A 197 14.40 3.56 -6.85
C VAL A 197 14.63 3.28 -8.34
N ALA A 198 14.01 4.03 -9.25
CA ALA A 198 14.01 3.72 -10.69
C ALA A 198 14.65 4.80 -11.59
N GLU A 199 14.76 6.05 -11.10
CA GLU A 199 15.39 7.14 -11.85
C GLU A 199 16.85 6.80 -12.18
N ASP A 200 17.26 7.09 -13.42
CA ASP A 200 18.56 6.75 -14.02
C ASP A 200 18.93 5.25 -14.00
N ARG A 201 17.94 4.38 -13.79
CA ARG A 201 18.10 2.91 -13.76
C ARG A 201 17.12 2.24 -14.70
N PRO A 202 17.36 2.30 -16.03
CA PRO A 202 16.42 1.77 -17.03
C PRO A 202 16.22 0.24 -16.97
N ASP A 203 17.09 -0.47 -16.24
CA ASP A 203 17.02 -1.90 -16.03
C ASP A 203 16.25 -2.34 -14.79
N THR A 204 15.99 -1.42 -13.84
CA THR A 204 15.16 -1.72 -12.67
C THR A 204 13.73 -2.03 -13.12
N LEU A 205 13.25 -3.22 -12.75
CA LEU A 205 11.88 -3.64 -12.98
C LEU A 205 11.00 -3.20 -11.81
N VAL A 206 10.02 -2.35 -12.06
CA VAL A 206 9.01 -1.98 -11.06
C VAL A 206 7.76 -2.84 -11.29
N VAL A 207 7.37 -3.65 -10.30
CA VAL A 207 6.16 -4.47 -10.34
C VAL A 207 5.13 -3.85 -9.39
N LEU A 208 4.11 -3.23 -9.98
CA LEU A 208 3.03 -2.55 -9.26
C LEU A 208 1.74 -3.37 -9.35
N ALA A 209 1.27 -3.87 -8.21
CA ALA A 209 -0.05 -4.45 -8.08
C ALA A 209 -1.06 -3.42 -7.56
N TYR A 210 -2.14 -3.24 -8.31
CA TYR A 210 -3.14 -2.21 -8.05
C TYR A 210 -4.54 -2.79 -8.17
N ARG A 211 -5.42 -2.39 -7.25
CA ARG A 211 -6.86 -2.63 -7.35
C ARG A 211 -7.57 -1.31 -7.50
N THR A 212 -8.44 -1.22 -8.49
CA THR A 212 -9.25 0.00 -8.71
C THR A 212 -10.24 0.17 -7.56
N ARG A 213 -10.12 1.26 -6.81
CA ARG A 213 -11.01 1.62 -5.69
C ARG A 213 -11.86 2.85 -5.99
N THR A 214 -11.24 3.87 -6.58
CA THR A 214 -11.89 5.13 -6.93
C THR A 214 -11.46 5.57 -8.34
N PRO A 215 -12.30 6.34 -9.06
CA PRO A 215 -11.90 6.98 -10.32
C PRO A 215 -10.66 7.87 -10.18
N GLU A 216 -10.50 8.55 -9.05
CA GLU A 216 -9.39 9.48 -8.79
C GLU A 216 -8.05 8.73 -8.62
N ASP A 217 -8.04 7.56 -7.98
CA ASP A 217 -6.84 6.72 -7.89
C ASP A 217 -6.45 6.18 -9.27
N LEU A 218 -7.44 5.85 -10.10
CA LEU A 218 -7.22 5.36 -11.47
C LEU A 218 -6.67 6.47 -12.36
N GLU A 219 -7.24 7.68 -12.29
CA GLU A 219 -6.76 8.87 -13.00
C GLU A 219 -5.32 9.17 -12.59
N TYR A 220 -5.01 9.18 -11.28
CA TYR A 220 -3.65 9.38 -10.82
C TYR A 220 -2.68 8.30 -11.35
N LEU A 221 -3.04 7.02 -11.27
CA LEU A 221 -2.24 5.93 -11.83
C LEU A 221 -1.95 6.17 -13.31
N GLN A 222 -2.97 6.53 -14.10
CA GLN A 222 -2.85 6.72 -15.54
C GLN A 222 -2.04 7.98 -15.90
N GLU A 223 -2.36 9.11 -15.29
CA GLU A 223 -1.81 10.41 -15.69
C GLU A 223 -0.44 10.70 -15.09
N ARG A 224 -0.10 10.09 -13.95
CA ARG A 224 1.11 10.43 -13.18
C ARG A 224 2.10 9.29 -13.14
N VAL A 225 1.67 8.10 -12.72
CA VAL A 225 2.56 6.94 -12.62
C VAL A 225 2.84 6.39 -14.01
N LEU A 226 1.81 5.98 -14.76
CA LEU A 226 1.99 5.37 -16.08
C LEU A 226 2.51 6.32 -17.15
N SER A 227 2.45 7.65 -16.95
CA SER A 227 3.10 8.61 -17.84
C SER A 227 4.61 8.74 -17.59
N ALA A 228 5.11 8.32 -16.43
CA ALA A 228 6.52 8.33 -16.07
C ALA A 228 7.24 6.99 -16.34
N PHE A 229 6.49 5.95 -16.72
CA PHE A 229 7.00 4.59 -16.90
C PHE A 229 6.52 3.97 -18.22
N ASN A 230 7.38 3.18 -18.85
CA ASN A 230 6.98 2.27 -19.92
C ASN A 230 6.38 1.00 -19.31
N VAL A 231 5.20 0.59 -19.79
CA VAL A 231 4.58 -0.69 -19.43
C VAL A 231 5.24 -1.80 -20.23
N VAL A 232 5.98 -2.67 -19.55
CA VAL A 232 6.64 -3.86 -20.11
C VAL A 232 5.67 -5.02 -20.21
N ASP A 233 4.84 -5.22 -19.19
CA ASP A 233 3.83 -6.27 -19.16
C ASP A 233 2.64 -5.84 -18.28
N ARG A 234 1.47 -6.44 -18.55
CA ARG A 234 0.22 -6.18 -17.83
C ARG A 234 -0.56 -7.48 -17.67
N PHE A 235 -0.76 -7.87 -16.42
CA PHE A 235 -1.69 -8.92 -16.04
C PHE A 235 -2.94 -8.28 -15.42
N THR A 236 -4.12 -8.75 -15.80
CA THR A 236 -5.40 -8.27 -15.27
C THR A 236 -6.21 -9.43 -14.75
N MET A 237 -6.81 -9.24 -13.57
CA MET A 237 -7.73 -10.17 -12.96
C MET A 237 -9.02 -9.44 -12.59
N GLU A 238 -10.14 -9.94 -13.10
CA GLU A 238 -11.46 -9.48 -12.67
C GLU A 238 -11.96 -10.36 -11.54
N GLU A 239 -12.25 -9.76 -10.38
CA GLU A 239 -12.86 -10.47 -9.28
C GLU A 239 -14.35 -10.10 -9.18
N PRO A 240 -15.26 -11.09 -9.22
CA PRO A 240 -16.69 -10.84 -9.08
C PRO A 240 -17.02 -10.06 -7.80
N GLY A 241 -17.53 -8.84 -7.95
CA GLY A 241 -17.96 -7.99 -6.84
C GLY A 241 -16.86 -7.17 -6.14
N SER A 242 -15.58 -7.38 -6.46
CA SER A 242 -14.45 -6.64 -5.87
C SER A 242 -13.81 -5.63 -6.83
N GLY A 243 -14.10 -5.71 -8.13
CA GLY A 243 -13.57 -4.81 -9.15
C GLY A 243 -12.39 -5.42 -9.91
N ARG A 244 -11.67 -4.56 -10.63
CA ARG A 244 -10.52 -4.93 -11.46
C ARG A 244 -9.22 -4.76 -10.68
N SER A 245 -8.42 -5.83 -10.65
CA SER A 245 -7.05 -5.83 -10.13
C SER A 245 -6.07 -6.03 -11.28
N GLU A 246 -4.92 -5.37 -11.20
CA GLU A 246 -3.87 -5.42 -12.22
C GLU A 246 -2.50 -5.62 -11.57
N ILE A 247 -1.61 -6.30 -12.28
CA ILE A 247 -0.18 -6.30 -12.00
C ILE A 247 0.51 -5.70 -13.23
N LEU A 248 1.30 -4.67 -12.99
CA LEU A 248 1.96 -3.87 -14.01
C LEU A 248 3.47 -4.02 -13.84
N SER A 249 4.14 -4.51 -14.88
CA SER A 249 5.60 -4.52 -14.97
C SER A 249 6.03 -3.27 -15.71
N LEU A 250 6.84 -2.44 -15.05
CA LEU A 250 7.13 -1.07 -15.46
C LEU A 250 8.65 -0.84 -15.51
N ARG A 251 9.09 0.03 -16.42
CA ARG A 251 10.46 0.55 -16.49
C ARG A 251 10.45 2.06 -16.57
N TRP A 252 11.39 2.72 -15.89
CA TRP A 252 11.45 4.18 -15.87
C TRP A 252 11.57 4.75 -17.30
N ALA A 253 10.72 5.73 -17.62
CA ALA A 253 10.73 6.43 -18.90
C ALA A 253 11.01 7.94 -18.75
N GLY A 254 11.13 8.41 -17.50
CA GLY A 254 11.26 9.83 -17.18
C GLY A 254 9.90 10.51 -17.02
N ILE A 255 9.88 11.56 -16.22
CA ILE A 255 8.68 12.32 -15.93
C ILE A 255 8.37 13.24 -17.12
N GLN A 256 7.28 12.96 -17.84
CA GLN A 256 6.86 13.80 -18.98
C GLN A 256 6.16 15.10 -18.57
N ARG A 257 5.58 15.16 -17.37
CA ARG A 257 4.96 16.36 -16.77
C ARG A 257 5.63 16.70 -15.44
N PRO A 258 6.25 17.88 -15.27
CA PRO A 258 6.98 18.23 -14.07
C PRO A 258 6.13 18.02 -12.80
N LEU A 259 6.76 17.53 -11.73
CA LEU A 259 6.13 17.41 -10.43
C LEU A 259 5.93 18.82 -9.85
N VAL A 260 4.71 19.35 -9.93
CA VAL A 260 4.37 20.64 -9.30
C VAL A 260 3.82 20.37 -7.91
N TYR A 261 4.68 20.52 -6.90
CA TYR A 261 4.28 20.44 -5.49
C TYR A 261 3.28 21.58 -5.20
N GLY A 262 1.98 21.26 -5.08
CA GLY A 262 0.96 22.19 -4.58
C GLY A 262 -0.23 22.52 -5.49
N GLU A 263 -0.23 22.23 -6.80
CA GLU A 263 -1.36 22.56 -7.68
C GLU A 263 -2.54 21.56 -7.60
N LEU A 264 -2.27 20.30 -7.27
CA LEU A 264 -3.29 19.25 -7.14
C LEU A 264 -4.12 19.32 -5.86
N ARG A 265 -3.74 20.15 -4.88
CA ARG A 265 -4.58 20.33 -3.68
C ARG A 265 -5.83 21.16 -3.96
N LEU A 266 -5.82 22.05 -4.96
CA LEU A 266 -6.89 23.03 -5.17
C LEU A 266 -7.89 22.62 -6.27
N ALA A 267 -7.44 21.99 -7.35
CA ALA A 267 -8.33 21.54 -8.43
C ALA A 267 -9.28 20.41 -7.96
N THR A 268 -8.76 19.46 -7.17
CA THR A 268 -9.53 18.31 -6.66
C THR A 268 -10.49 18.68 -5.53
N LEU A 269 -10.25 19.80 -4.83
CA LEU A 269 -11.19 20.34 -3.83
C LEU A 269 -12.33 21.15 -4.46
N ALA A 270 -12.12 21.75 -5.64
CA ALA A 270 -13.10 22.60 -6.31
C ALA A 270 -14.19 21.78 -7.03
N SER A 271 -13.80 20.71 -7.75
CA SER A 271 -14.75 19.80 -8.42
C SER A 271 -15.61 19.00 -7.45
N TYR A 272 -15.14 18.80 -6.21
CA TYR A 272 -15.89 18.07 -5.18
C TYR A 272 -16.97 18.89 -4.47
N ARG A 273 -16.91 20.22 -4.51
CA ARG A 273 -17.90 21.09 -3.84
C ARG A 273 -19.22 21.21 -4.60
N GLU A 274 -19.26 20.89 -5.89
CA GLU A 274 -20.45 21.06 -6.72
C GLU A 274 -21.41 19.85 -6.72
N LEU A 275 -21.03 18.73 -6.09
CA LEU A 275 -21.87 17.54 -5.94
C LEU A 275 -22.33 17.36 -4.49
N SER A 276 -23.28 18.19 -4.05
CA SER A 276 -24.03 17.97 -2.81
C SER A 276 -25.10 16.87 -3.01
N PRO A 277 -25.19 15.83 -2.17
CA PRO A 277 -26.25 14.83 -2.27
C PRO A 277 -27.48 15.15 -1.38
N PHE A 278 -27.54 16.29 -0.69
CA PHE A 278 -28.74 16.62 0.08
C PHE A 278 -29.80 17.33 -0.79
N PRO A 279 -30.99 16.75 -0.99
CA PRO A 279 -32.12 17.56 -1.42
C PRO A 279 -32.47 18.56 -0.31
N PRO A 280 -32.93 19.77 -0.64
CA PRO A 280 -33.31 20.75 0.36
C PRO A 280 -34.54 20.27 1.14
N GLY A 281 -34.34 19.95 2.42
CA GLY A 281 -35.36 19.93 3.45
C GLY A 281 -35.95 18.56 3.79
N VAL A 282 -35.73 18.11 5.03
CA VAL A 282 -36.76 17.63 5.98
C VAL A 282 -36.26 17.96 7.39
N GLY A 283 -37.13 18.58 8.19
CA GLY A 283 -36.79 19.25 9.44
C GLY A 283 -36.60 18.37 10.68
N THR A 284 -36.13 19.06 11.72
CA THR A 284 -36.24 18.79 13.16
C THR A 284 -37.28 17.74 13.56
N PHE A 285 -36.87 16.72 14.31
CA PHE A 285 -37.31 16.38 15.68
C PHE A 285 -36.35 15.37 16.30
#